data_AF-A0AAW8KJ93-F1
#
_entry.id   AF-A0AAW8KJ93-F1
#
_cell.length_a   1.000
_cell.length_b   1.000
_cell.length_c   1.000
_cell.angle_alpha   90.00
_cell.angle_beta   90.00
_cell.angle_gamma   90.00
#
_symmetry.space_group_name_H-M   'P 1'
#
loop_
_entity.id
_entity.type
_entity.pdbx_description
1 polymer ?
#
loop_
_entity_poly.entity_id
_entity_poly.type
_entity_poly.pdbx_seq_one_letter_code
_entity_poly.pdbx_strand_id
1 'polypeptide(L)'
;DRTIIGNGHPLHTGGFTNNFRYKNWDASIFFQWSYGNDIYNINRIMMENVGDRRQLNQFASYNNRWSESNPTSDMPRACANGNFEYSSLYV
;
A
#
# COMPACT_ATOMS: atom_id res chain seq x y z
N ASP A 1 -6.95 4.91 21.67
CA ASP A 1 -5.51 5.13 21.87
C ASP A 1 -4.84 5.21 20.50
N ARG A 2 -3.77 5.98 20.36
CA ARG A 2 -3.05 6.18 19.09
C ARG A 2 -1.65 5.59 19.23
N THR A 3 -1.19 4.89 18.19
CA THR A 3 0.15 4.30 18.13
C THR A 3 0.82 4.60 16.80
N ILE A 4 2.13 4.37 16.72
CA ILE A 4 2.88 4.39 15.46
C ILE A 4 2.42 3.19 14.62
N ILE A 5 1.95 3.46 13.40
CA ILE A 5 1.38 2.44 12.49
C ILE A 5 2.33 2.03 11.36
N GLY A 6 3.46 2.72 11.20
CA GLY A 6 4.46 2.39 10.20
C GLY A 6 5.70 3.28 10.28
N ASN A 7 6.74 2.89 9.54
CA ASN A 7 8.01 3.59 9.44
C ASN A 7 8.42 3.74 7.96
N GLY A 8 8.44 4.98 7.45
CA GLY A 8 8.85 5.26 6.08
C GLY A 8 10.37 5.18 5.84
N HIS A 9 11.17 5.02 6.89
CA HIS A 9 12.61 4.85 6.76
C HIS A 9 12.93 3.42 6.29
N PRO A 10 13.64 3.25 5.16
CA PRO A 10 14.05 1.94 4.72
C PRO A 10 15.07 1.35 5.68
N LEU A 11 14.93 0.05 5.97
CA LEU A 11 15.91 -0.69 6.77
C LEU A 11 17.24 -0.81 6.03
N HIS A 12 17.19 -0.85 4.69
CA HIS A 12 18.37 -0.90 3.85
C HIS A 12 18.08 -0.37 2.45
N THR A 13 19.04 0.38 1.92
CA THR A 13 19.07 0.83 0.53
C THR A 13 20.37 0.39 -0.11
N GLY A 14 20.36 0.11 -1.40
CA GLY A 14 21.53 -0.37 -2.09
C GLY A 14 21.40 -0.31 -3.60
N GLY A 15 22.50 -0.64 -4.26
CA GLY A 15 22.55 -0.75 -5.69
C GLY A 15 23.86 -1.37 -6.14
N PHE A 16 23.87 -1.95 -7.34
CA PHE A 16 25.11 -2.31 -8.02
C PHE A 16 24.98 -2.09 -9.52
N THR A 17 26.13 -1.84 -10.14
CA THR A 17 26.25 -1.72 -11.59
C THR A 17 27.13 -2.87 -12.09
N ASN A 18 26.64 -3.63 -13.06
CA ASN A 18 27.43 -4.65 -13.74
C ASN A 18 27.72 -4.20 -15.17
N ASN A 19 29.00 -4.13 -15.51
CA ASN A 19 29.44 -3.81 -16.87
C ASN A 19 29.98 -5.09 -17.50
N PHE A 20 29.31 -5.54 -18.55
CA PHE A 20 29.71 -6.67 -19.37
C PHE A 20 30.31 -6.18 -20.69
N ARG A 21 31.44 -6.73 -21.08
CA ARG A 21 32.04 -6.50 -22.39
C ARG A 21 32.43 -7.83 -23.01
N TYR A 22 31.94 -8.10 -24.21
CA TYR A 22 32.29 -9.29 -24.97
C TYR A 22 32.44 -8.96 -26.45
N LYS A 23 33.67 -9.08 -26.97
CA LYS A 23 34.05 -8.65 -28.33
C LYS A 23 33.59 -7.20 -28.59
N ASN A 24 32.72 -7.01 -29.58
CA ASN A 24 32.18 -5.72 -30.00
C ASN A 24 30.87 -5.37 -29.27
N TRP A 25 30.47 -6.15 -28.27
CA TRP A 25 29.29 -5.87 -27.44
C TRP A 25 29.70 -5.30 -26.09
N ASP A 26 29.01 -4.23 -25.70
CA ASP A 26 28.98 -3.72 -24.33
C ASP A 26 27.55 -3.71 -23.81
N ALA A 27 27.40 -4.05 -22.52
CA ALA A 27 26.14 -3.94 -21.81
C ALA A 27 26.41 -3.44 -20.40
N SER A 28 25.57 -2.52 -19.92
CA SER A 28 25.60 -2.03 -18.54
C SER A 28 24.24 -2.28 -17.92
N ILE A 29 24.23 -3.01 -16.81
CA ILE A 29 23.03 -3.32 -16.03
C ILE A 29 23.14 -2.57 -14.71
N PHE A 30 22.16 -1.74 -14.42
CA PHE A 30 22.04 -1.02 -13.16
C PHE A 30 20.87 -1.57 -12.35
N PHE A 31 21.15 -1.95 -11.11
CA PHE A 31 20.13 -2.36 -10.16
C PHE A 31 20.18 -1.47 -8.91
N GLN A 32 19.02 -0.99 -8.48
CA GLN A 32 18.86 -0.18 -7.27
C GLN A 32 17.66 -0.71 -6.48
N TRP A 33 17.79 -0.76 -5.16
CA TRP A 33 16.72 -1.22 -4.29
C TRP A 33 16.65 -0.44 -2.97
N SER A 34 15.47 -0.50 -2.36
CA SER A 34 15.14 -0.01 -1.03
C SER A 34 14.15 -1.00 -0.43
N TYR A 35 14.38 -1.49 0.79
CA TYR A 35 13.45 -2.41 1.44
C TYR A 35 13.29 -2.15 2.94
N GLY A 36 12.16 -2.60 3.47
CA GLY A 36 11.82 -2.46 4.89
C GLY A 36 11.20 -1.12 5.27
N ASN A 37 10.91 -0.26 4.29
CA ASN A 37 10.07 0.91 4.50
C ASN A 37 8.59 0.54 4.36
N ASP A 38 7.77 1.09 5.23
CA ASP A 38 6.32 1.02 5.11
C ASP A 38 5.81 2.11 4.16
N ILE A 39 4.77 1.81 3.37
CA ILE A 39 4.21 2.73 2.38
C ILE A 39 2.74 2.94 2.66
N TYR A 40 2.41 4.16 3.08
CA TYR A 40 1.03 4.55 3.29
C TYR A 40 0.29 4.75 1.97
N ASN A 41 -0.71 3.91 1.69
CA ASN A 41 -1.45 3.90 0.45
C ASN A 41 -2.72 4.77 0.52
N ILE A 42 -2.58 6.03 0.10
CA ILE A 42 -3.67 7.01 0.07
C ILE A 42 -4.77 6.62 -0.94
N ASN A 43 -4.41 5.96 -2.04
CA ASN A 43 -5.40 5.54 -3.05
C ASN A 43 -6.37 4.51 -2.47
N ARG A 44 -5.88 3.57 -1.64
CA ARG A 44 -6.75 2.61 -0.94
C ARG A 44 -7.71 3.31 0.02
N ILE A 45 -7.29 4.36 0.71
CA ILE A 45 -8.21 5.14 1.55
C ILE A 45 -9.30 5.76 0.69
N MET A 46 -8.96 6.39 -0.43
CA MET A 46 -9.94 7.10 -1.25
C MET A 46 -10.92 6.15 -1.95
N MET A 47 -10.49 4.92 -2.27
CA MET A 47 -11.24 3.96 -3.08
C MET A 47 -11.74 2.72 -2.31
N GLU A 48 -11.45 2.60 -1.01
CA GLU A 48 -11.99 1.57 -0.10
C GLU A 48 -12.73 2.19 1.10
N ASN A 49 -12.82 3.53 1.15
CA ASN A 49 -13.55 4.26 2.19
C ASN A 49 -14.64 5.13 1.56
N VAL A 50 -15.81 4.54 1.36
CA VAL A 50 -16.94 5.21 0.70
C VAL A 50 -17.40 6.46 1.44
N GLY A 51 -17.32 6.52 2.78
CA GLY A 51 -17.68 7.68 3.60
C GLY A 51 -18.78 8.58 2.98
N ASP A 52 -18.43 9.85 2.74
CA ASP A 52 -19.28 10.81 2.00
C ASP A 52 -19.04 10.80 0.48
N ARG A 53 -18.08 10.01 -0.02
CA ARG A 53 -17.64 9.97 -1.43
C ARG A 53 -18.41 8.95 -2.26
N ARG A 54 -19.75 8.97 -2.14
CA ARG A 54 -20.66 8.00 -2.80
C ARG A 54 -20.60 7.97 -4.32
N GLN A 55 -20.02 9.00 -4.95
CA GLN A 55 -19.92 9.16 -6.40
C GLN A 55 -18.58 8.69 -6.97
N LEU A 56 -17.62 8.27 -6.13
CA LEU A 56 -16.34 7.74 -6.58
C LEU A 56 -16.43 6.23 -6.80
N ASN A 57 -15.81 5.76 -7.88
CA ASN A 57 -15.60 4.33 -8.09
C ASN A 57 -14.73 3.75 -6.95
N GLN A 58 -14.98 2.50 -6.59
CA GLN A 58 -14.30 1.80 -5.50
C GLN A 58 -13.46 0.65 -6.04
N PHE A 59 -12.44 0.23 -5.30
CA PHE A 59 -11.72 -0.99 -5.63
C PHE A 59 -12.60 -2.23 -5.43
N ALA A 60 -12.33 -3.27 -6.21
CA ALA A 60 -13.05 -4.55 -6.10
C ALA A 60 -12.91 -5.18 -4.70
N SER A 61 -11.80 -4.90 -4.00
CA SER A 61 -11.57 -5.27 -2.60
C SER A 61 -12.69 -4.77 -1.67
N TYR A 62 -13.33 -3.64 -1.97
CA TYR A 62 -14.41 -3.09 -1.15
C TYR A 62 -15.66 -4.00 -1.05
N ASN A 63 -15.82 -4.95 -1.98
CA ASN A 63 -16.87 -5.97 -1.86
C ASN A 63 -16.65 -6.90 -0.67
N ASN A 64 -15.41 -7.07 -0.22
CA ASN A 64 -15.06 -7.90 0.93
C ASN A 64 -15.23 -7.17 2.26
N ARG A 65 -15.79 -5.96 2.31
CA ARG A 65 -16.12 -5.28 3.57
C ARG A 65 -16.99 -6.13 4.49
N TRP A 66 -16.93 -5.82 5.78
CA TRP A 66 -17.83 -6.42 6.76
C TRP A 66 -19.30 -6.21 6.38
N SER A 67 -20.05 -7.30 6.45
CA SER A 67 -21.51 -7.36 6.35
C SER A 67 -22.03 -8.50 7.23
N GLU A 68 -23.34 -8.57 7.45
CA GLU A 68 -23.95 -9.69 8.20
C GLU A 68 -23.62 -11.07 7.58
N SER A 69 -23.49 -11.10 6.25
CA SER A 69 -23.10 -12.30 5.50
C SER A 69 -21.57 -12.51 5.41
N ASN A 70 -20.77 -11.53 5.81
CA ASN A 70 -19.30 -11.57 5.81
C ASN A 70 -18.73 -11.00 7.13
N PRO A 71 -19.01 -11.64 8.28
CA PRO A 71 -18.69 -11.08 9.59
C PRO A 71 -17.21 -11.21 9.99
N THR A 72 -16.45 -12.05 9.30
CA THR A 72 -15.02 -12.32 9.58
C THR A 72 -14.07 -11.44 8.77
N SER A 73 -14.60 -10.46 8.04
CA SER A 73 -13.79 -9.55 7.24
C SER A 73 -12.87 -8.67 8.10
N ASP A 74 -11.67 -8.43 7.59
CA ASP A 74 -10.71 -7.44 8.08
C ASP A 74 -11.03 -6.02 7.60
N MET A 75 -11.86 -5.88 6.58
CA MET A 75 -12.31 -4.60 6.06
C MET A 75 -13.53 -4.07 6.83
N PRO A 76 -13.50 -2.84 7.34
CA PRO A 76 -14.62 -2.26 8.08
C PRO A 76 -15.90 -2.17 7.26
N ARG A 77 -17.04 -2.21 7.95
CA ARG A 77 -18.35 -2.01 7.33
C ARG A 77 -18.45 -0.68 6.58
N ALA A 78 -19.37 -0.59 5.63
CA ALA A 78 -19.69 0.68 4.98
C ALA A 78 -20.09 1.74 6.02
N CYS A 79 -19.54 2.95 5.88
CA CYS A 79 -19.76 4.09 6.79
C CYS A 79 -19.52 3.72 8.28
N ALA A 80 -18.44 2.98 8.56
CA ALA A 80 -18.01 2.70 9.93
C ALA A 80 -17.63 3.99 10.67
N ASN A 81 -17.78 3.99 12.00
CA ASN A 81 -17.29 5.10 12.84
C ASN A 81 -15.76 5.12 12.79
N GLY A 82 -15.17 6.32 12.67
CA GLY A 82 -13.72 6.47 12.55
C GLY A 82 -13.18 6.23 11.15
N ASN A 83 -14.03 6.24 10.12
CA ASN A 83 -13.61 6.08 8.72
C ASN A 83 -12.66 7.18 8.20
N PHE A 84 -12.51 8.29 8.92
CA PHE A 84 -11.55 9.36 8.61
C PHE A 84 -10.23 9.26 9.39
N GLU A 85 -10.09 8.29 10.29
CA GLU A 85 -8.89 8.11 11.09
C GLU A 85 -7.82 7.32 10.33
N TYR A 86 -6.55 7.64 10.58
CA TYR A 86 -5.42 6.89 10.04
C TYR A 86 -5.38 5.49 10.65
N SER A 87 -5.18 4.47 9.80
CA SER A 87 -5.19 3.06 10.19
C SER A 87 -4.05 2.30 9.54
N SER A 88 -3.53 1.31 10.26
CA SER A 88 -2.55 0.34 9.75
C SER A 88 -3.09 -0.53 8.60
N LEU A 89 -4.41 -0.56 8.36
CA LEU A 89 -5.00 -1.19 7.17
C LEU A 89 -4.46 -0.63 5.84
N TYR A 90 -4.01 0.62 5.86
CA TYR A 90 -3.54 1.36 4.69
C TYR A 90 -2.03 1.57 4.67
N VAL A 91 -1.31 1.01 5.64
CA VAL A 91 0.16 0.91 5.68
C VAL A 91 0.56 -0.44 5.10
#